data_AF-A0A835HAY0-F1
#
_entry.id   AF-A0A835HAY0-F1
#
_cell.length_a   1.000
_cell.length_b   1.000
_cell.length_c   1.000
_cell.angle_alpha   90.00
_cell.angle_beta   90.00
_cell.angle_gamma   90.00
#
_symmetry.space_group_name_H-M   'P 1'
#
loop_
_entity.id
_entity.type
_entity.pdbx_description
1 polymer ?
#
loop_
_entity_poly.entity_id
_entity_poly.type
_entity_poly.pdbx_seq_one_letter_code
_entity_poly.pdbx_strand_id
1 'polypeptide(L)'
;MFDKGFNARQEIASISKLQYGGSRKIRLDNADPFWKLTAERPWDPPLADSGKARAFSVGKILKNNLSVRIDRVVVSPFIRCVETALEIVSALCTINDSPNYMDIDEVFDPSKVKVSIENGLCEVSNRINLPSAPEKGEIGFNFSKLEALFPAGTLNQKAEPICEKLPQWEEPSEAAKIRYAMVIRAIANKYPLENILLVTHKIGVKAAVSAFMENIFVYEVNCCGYSHLKRQISFNPSESLLLPESTR
;
A
#
# COMPACT_ATOMS: atom_id res chain seq x y z
N MET A 1 19.18 -14.69 36.37
CA MET A 1 19.54 -13.53 35.53
C MET A 1 18.49 -13.49 34.43
N PHE A 2 17.48 -12.62 34.53
CA PHE A 2 16.33 -12.65 33.63
C PHE A 2 16.74 -12.11 32.26
N ASP A 3 16.65 -12.99 31.27
CA ASP A 3 16.77 -12.65 29.86
C ASP A 3 15.57 -11.76 29.49
N LYS A 4 15.74 -10.45 29.61
CA LYS A 4 14.72 -9.48 29.19
C LYS A 4 14.73 -9.47 27.66
N GLY A 5 13.94 -10.35 27.06
CA GLY A 5 13.67 -10.32 25.62
C GLY A 5 13.34 -8.89 25.18
N PHE A 6 13.96 -8.45 24.09
CA PHE A 6 13.72 -7.13 23.53
C PHE A 6 12.29 -7.08 22.98
N ASN A 7 11.42 -6.29 23.61
CA ASN A 7 10.04 -6.10 23.18
C ASN A 7 9.97 -4.89 22.24
N ALA A 8 9.81 -5.13 20.93
CA ALA A 8 9.56 -4.09 19.95
C ALA A 8 8.05 -3.98 19.65
N ARG A 9 7.64 -2.84 19.09
CA ARG A 9 6.27 -2.61 18.61
C ARG A 9 6.33 -2.26 17.13
N GLN A 10 5.39 -2.81 16.36
CA GLN A 10 5.21 -2.50 14.94
C GLN A 10 3.79 -2.03 14.70
N GLU A 11 3.66 -0.94 13.92
CA GLU A 11 2.38 -0.44 13.41
C GLU A 11 2.24 -0.73 11.92
N ILE A 12 1.06 -1.21 11.52
CA ILE A 12 0.71 -1.50 10.13
C ILE A 12 -0.56 -0.74 9.80
N ALA A 13 -0.48 0.16 8.83
CA ALA A 13 -1.65 0.81 8.26
C ALA A 13 -2.00 0.15 6.92
N SER A 14 -3.26 -0.18 6.68
CA SER A 14 -3.73 -0.62 5.36
C SER A 14 -4.70 0.40 4.81
N ILE A 15 -4.32 1.10 3.75
CA ILE A 15 -5.17 2.09 3.10
C ILE A 15 -5.82 1.51 1.85
N SER A 16 -7.12 1.73 1.74
CA SER A 16 -7.87 1.32 0.57
C SER A 16 -7.57 2.26 -0.58
N LYS A 17 -7.59 1.69 -1.78
CA LYS A 17 -7.62 2.45 -3.02
C LYS A 17 -8.76 3.44 -2.95
N LEU A 18 -8.48 4.55 -3.60
CA LEU A 18 -9.42 5.54 -4.01
C LEU A 18 -10.52 4.90 -4.91
N GLN A 19 -11.70 4.66 -4.34
CA GLN A 19 -12.90 4.17 -5.06
C GLN A 19 -14.13 4.98 -4.61
N TYR A 20 -15.12 5.03 -5.51
CA TYR A 20 -16.42 5.70 -5.39
C TYR A 20 -16.88 5.93 -3.94
N GLY A 21 -17.09 7.21 -3.60
CA GLY A 21 -17.57 7.65 -2.29
C GLY A 21 -17.74 9.17 -2.26
N GLY A 22 -18.93 9.64 -2.67
CA GLY A 22 -19.34 11.05 -2.64
C GLY A 22 -19.26 11.78 -3.99
N SER A 23 -19.62 13.07 -4.01
CA SER A 23 -19.75 13.91 -5.22
C SER A 23 -18.45 14.15 -6.00
N ARG A 24 -17.29 13.65 -5.55
CA ARG A 24 -15.99 13.87 -6.19
C ARG A 24 -15.55 12.66 -6.99
N LYS A 25 -15.15 12.91 -8.24
CA LYS A 25 -14.69 11.92 -9.21
C LYS A 25 -13.21 11.61 -8.98
N ILE A 26 -12.95 10.53 -8.27
CA ILE A 26 -11.62 10.19 -7.74
C ILE A 26 -10.75 9.39 -8.74
N ARG A 27 -11.34 8.49 -9.52
CA ARG A 27 -10.66 7.73 -10.57
C ARG A 27 -10.97 8.36 -11.92
N LEU A 28 -10.04 8.25 -12.87
CA LEU A 28 -10.21 8.86 -14.18
C LEU A 28 -11.40 8.28 -14.94
N ASP A 29 -11.69 6.97 -14.83
CA ASP A 29 -12.88 6.36 -15.44
C ASP A 29 -14.22 6.80 -14.84
N ASN A 30 -14.19 7.40 -13.65
CA ASN A 30 -15.36 8.08 -13.06
C ASN A 30 -15.39 9.56 -13.46
N ALA A 31 -14.23 10.18 -13.68
CA ALA A 31 -14.11 11.57 -14.03
C ALA A 31 -14.50 11.83 -15.50
N ASP A 32 -14.00 10.97 -16.38
CA ASP A 32 -14.19 11.00 -17.81
C ASP A 32 -14.91 9.71 -18.28
N PRO A 33 -16.19 9.82 -18.70
CA PRO A 33 -16.96 8.69 -19.22
C PRO A 33 -16.37 8.04 -20.48
N PHE A 34 -15.56 8.77 -21.25
CA PHE A 34 -14.99 8.29 -22.51
C PHE A 34 -13.61 7.65 -22.36
N TRP A 35 -12.97 7.79 -21.20
CA TRP A 35 -11.62 7.29 -20.94
C TRP A 35 -11.44 5.82 -21.31
N LYS A 36 -12.43 4.98 -21.01
CA LYS A 36 -12.38 3.53 -21.29
C LYS A 36 -12.29 3.19 -22.77
N LEU A 37 -12.75 4.08 -23.67
CA LEU A 37 -12.77 3.83 -25.12
C LEU A 37 -11.38 3.83 -25.74
N THR A 38 -10.45 4.59 -25.15
CA THR A 38 -9.09 4.77 -25.66
C THR A 38 -8.02 4.20 -24.73
N ALA A 39 -8.42 3.69 -23.56
CA ALA A 39 -7.49 3.16 -22.57
C ALA A 39 -6.86 1.83 -23.03
N GLU A 40 -5.53 1.74 -22.98
CA GLU A 40 -4.79 0.49 -23.21
C GLU A 40 -5.18 -0.60 -22.18
N ARG A 41 -5.43 -0.20 -20.93
CA ARG A 41 -5.83 -1.07 -19.82
C ARG A 41 -7.10 -0.55 -19.15
N PRO A 42 -8.30 -0.75 -19.73
CA PRO A 42 -9.55 -0.17 -19.23
C PRO A 42 -9.98 -0.71 -17.85
N TRP A 43 -9.37 -1.80 -17.38
CA TRP A 43 -9.52 -2.37 -16.03
C TRP A 43 -8.60 -1.72 -14.98
N ASP A 44 -7.62 -0.92 -15.40
CA ASP A 44 -6.62 -0.25 -14.56
C ASP A 44 -6.62 1.28 -14.72
N PRO A 45 -7.72 1.98 -14.39
CA PRO A 45 -7.73 3.43 -14.47
C PRO A 45 -6.78 4.10 -13.48
N PRO A 46 -6.13 5.22 -13.88
CA PRO A 46 -5.40 6.08 -12.98
C PRO A 46 -6.35 6.91 -12.10
N LEU A 47 -5.76 7.66 -11.16
CA LEU A 47 -6.43 8.68 -10.37
C LEU A 47 -6.75 9.90 -11.24
N ALA A 48 -7.89 10.52 -10.94
CA ALA A 48 -8.13 11.90 -11.33
C ALA A 48 -7.43 12.86 -10.36
N ASP A 49 -7.31 14.14 -10.70
CA ASP A 49 -6.64 15.15 -9.87
C ASP A 49 -7.21 15.23 -8.45
N SER A 50 -8.53 15.11 -8.32
CA SER A 50 -9.18 15.09 -7.01
C SER A 50 -8.80 13.87 -6.16
N GLY A 51 -8.48 12.75 -6.80
CA GLY A 51 -7.93 11.56 -6.17
C GLY A 51 -6.51 11.81 -5.68
N LYS A 52 -5.66 12.39 -6.53
CA LYS A 52 -4.27 12.73 -6.17
C LYS A 52 -4.21 13.66 -4.95
N ALA A 53 -4.96 14.76 -4.99
CA ALA A 53 -5.06 15.71 -3.87
C ALA A 53 -5.56 15.04 -2.57
N ARG A 54 -6.51 14.10 -2.67
CA ARG A 54 -6.99 13.33 -1.52
C ARG A 54 -5.91 12.41 -0.96
N ALA A 55 -5.19 11.69 -1.80
CA ALA A 55 -4.11 10.79 -1.37
C ALA A 55 -3.00 11.57 -0.64
N PHE A 56 -2.59 12.72 -1.18
CA PHE A 56 -1.62 13.61 -0.53
C PHE A 56 -2.10 14.09 0.84
N SER A 57 -3.36 14.55 0.93
CA SER A 57 -3.97 14.98 2.19
C SER A 57 -3.97 13.86 3.24
N VAL A 58 -4.23 12.62 2.81
CA VAL A 58 -4.20 11.45 3.69
C VAL A 58 -2.77 11.14 4.13
N GLY A 59 -1.78 11.30 3.26
CA GLY A 59 -0.38 11.20 3.65
C GLY A 59 -0.01 12.20 4.76
N LYS A 60 -0.48 13.45 4.69
CA LYS A 60 -0.31 14.44 5.77
C LYS A 60 -1.02 14.01 7.06
N ILE A 61 -2.24 13.48 6.97
CA ILE A 61 -2.97 12.95 8.13
C ILE A 61 -2.19 11.81 8.78
N LEU A 62 -1.68 10.86 8.00
CA LEU A 62 -0.89 9.73 8.52
C LEU A 62 0.40 10.22 9.18
N LYS A 63 1.12 11.16 8.55
CA LYS A 63 2.33 11.77 9.09
C LYS A 63 2.08 12.42 10.46
N ASN A 64 0.95 13.12 10.62
CA ASN A 64 0.67 13.94 11.80
C ASN A 64 -0.07 13.19 12.91
N ASN A 65 -0.86 12.17 12.57
CA ASN A 65 -1.72 11.47 13.55
C ASN A 65 -1.15 10.12 14.01
N LEU A 66 -0.20 9.53 13.29
CA LEU A 66 0.45 8.31 13.77
C LEU A 66 1.52 8.67 14.80
N SER A 67 1.57 7.90 15.88
CA SER A 67 2.61 8.03 16.91
C SER A 67 3.98 7.52 16.45
N VAL A 68 4.05 6.94 15.25
CA VAL A 68 5.26 6.38 14.65
C VAL A 68 5.41 6.86 13.22
N ARG A 69 6.66 6.91 12.75
CA ARG A 69 6.98 7.16 11.36
C ARG A 69 6.76 5.89 10.54
N ILE A 70 6.17 6.03 9.35
CA ILE A 70 6.14 4.98 8.33
C ILE A 70 7.53 4.84 7.70
N ASP A 71 8.11 3.65 7.77
CA ASP A 71 9.43 3.35 7.21
C ASP A 71 9.32 2.69 5.83
N ARG A 72 8.21 1.97 5.58
CA ARG A 72 7.96 1.24 4.34
C ARG A 72 6.56 1.43 3.80
N VAL A 73 6.45 1.63 2.50
CA VAL A 73 5.21 1.56 1.73
C VAL A 73 5.26 0.34 0.83
N VAL A 74 4.30 -0.58 0.99
CA VAL A 74 4.12 -1.72 0.09
C VAL A 74 2.84 -1.54 -0.69
N VAL A 75 2.90 -1.60 -2.02
CA VAL A 75 1.81 -1.14 -2.90
C VAL A 75 1.40 -2.22 -3.90
N SER A 76 0.09 -2.31 -4.13
CA SER A 76 -0.48 -3.12 -5.22
C SER A 76 -0.06 -2.59 -6.60
N PRO A 77 0.20 -3.44 -7.60
CA PRO A 77 0.68 -3.02 -8.92
C PRO A 77 -0.36 -2.27 -9.78
N PHE A 78 -1.61 -2.14 -9.35
CA PHE A 78 -2.60 -1.34 -10.07
C PHE A 78 -2.21 0.15 -10.09
N ILE A 79 -2.29 0.82 -11.24
CA ILE A 79 -1.77 2.20 -11.39
C ILE A 79 -2.40 3.18 -10.39
N ARG A 80 -3.70 3.06 -10.11
CA ARG A 80 -4.39 3.84 -9.08
C ARG A 80 -3.81 3.65 -7.67
N CYS A 81 -3.29 2.46 -7.34
CA CYS A 81 -2.65 2.20 -6.06
C CYS A 81 -1.24 2.79 -6.06
N VAL A 82 -0.51 2.65 -7.16
CA VAL A 82 0.82 3.26 -7.34
C VAL A 82 0.76 4.79 -7.24
N GLU A 83 -0.17 5.45 -7.93
CA GLU A 83 -0.37 6.91 -7.82
C GLU A 83 -0.84 7.32 -6.43
N THR A 84 -1.69 6.51 -5.76
CA THR A 84 -2.04 6.78 -4.36
C THR A 84 -0.80 6.73 -3.46
N ALA A 85 0.06 5.75 -3.65
CA ALA A 85 1.30 5.62 -2.90
C ALA A 85 2.27 6.78 -3.20
N LEU A 86 2.37 7.21 -4.45
CA LEU A 86 3.22 8.35 -4.86
C LEU A 86 2.86 9.63 -4.10
N GLU A 87 1.57 9.96 -4.04
CA GLU A 87 1.07 11.15 -3.35
C GLU A 87 1.25 11.04 -1.83
N ILE A 88 1.06 9.85 -1.25
CA ILE A 88 1.31 9.62 0.17
C ILE A 88 2.80 9.72 0.50
N VAL A 89 3.68 9.11 -0.29
CA VAL A 89 5.14 9.20 -0.12
C VAL A 89 5.60 10.65 -0.22
N SER A 90 5.04 11.41 -1.17
CA SER A 90 5.30 12.85 -1.30
C SER A 90 5.03 13.58 0.01
N ALA A 91 3.83 13.38 0.59
CA ALA A 91 3.46 13.99 1.86
C ALA A 91 4.30 13.49 3.06
N LEU A 92 4.67 12.21 3.11
CA LEU A 92 5.50 11.63 4.17
C LEU A 92 6.93 12.16 4.15
N CYS A 93 7.47 12.45 2.96
CA CYS A 93 8.84 12.89 2.75
C CYS A 93 9.05 14.40 2.87
N THR A 94 7.98 15.21 2.85
CA THR A 94 8.05 16.65 3.15
C THR A 94 8.54 16.90 4.58
N ILE A 95 9.61 17.69 4.74
CA ILE A 95 10.23 18.00 6.04
C ILE A 95 9.48 19.12 6.79
N ASN A 96 9.01 20.15 6.07
CA ASN A 96 8.34 21.31 6.65
C ASN A 96 6.83 21.24 6.43
N ASP A 97 6.04 21.30 7.50
CA ASP A 97 4.58 21.45 7.39
C ASP A 97 4.24 22.94 7.22
N SER A 98 4.61 23.55 6.08
CA SER A 98 4.09 24.89 5.78
C SER A 98 2.58 24.77 5.53
N PRO A 99 1.73 25.57 6.18
CA PRO A 99 0.31 25.63 5.88
C PRO A 99 0.01 26.23 4.49
N ASN A 100 1.02 26.81 3.82
CA ASN A 100 0.90 27.41 2.49
C ASN A 100 1.50 26.50 1.41
N TYR A 101 0.65 26.08 0.47
CA TYR A 101 1.01 25.27 -0.73
C TYR A 101 1.99 25.99 -1.70
N MET A 102 2.36 27.24 -1.42
CA MET A 102 3.19 28.11 -2.28
C MET A 102 4.60 28.35 -1.73
N ASP A 103 4.97 27.78 -0.58
CA ASP A 103 6.35 27.86 -0.10
C ASP A 103 7.25 26.94 -0.94
N ILE A 104 8.07 27.59 -1.75
CA ILE A 104 9.07 27.03 -2.68
C ILE A 104 10.18 26.20 -2.00
N ASP A 105 10.23 26.17 -0.67
CA ASP A 105 11.25 25.49 0.14
C ASP A 105 10.71 24.26 0.92
N GLU A 106 9.69 23.56 0.40
CA GLU A 106 9.35 22.23 0.90
C GLU A 106 10.53 21.27 0.64
N VAL A 107 11.38 21.09 1.65
CA VAL A 107 12.50 20.13 1.56
C VAL A 107 11.92 18.72 1.54
N PHE A 108 12.15 18.01 0.43
CA PHE A 108 11.72 16.64 0.20
C PHE A 108 12.89 15.67 0.42
N ASP A 109 12.71 14.70 1.31
CA ASP A 109 13.73 13.67 1.58
C ASP A 109 13.23 12.27 1.19
N PRO A 110 13.58 11.77 -0.01
CA PRO A 110 13.15 10.47 -0.51
C PRO A 110 13.76 9.30 0.27
N SER A 111 14.84 9.52 1.02
CA SER A 111 15.48 8.46 1.82
C SER A 111 14.62 8.02 3.01
N LYS A 112 13.54 8.77 3.29
CA LYS A 112 12.71 8.51 4.48
C LYS A 112 11.84 7.27 4.38
N VAL A 113 11.48 6.84 3.19
CA VAL A 113 10.50 5.77 2.99
C VAL A 113 11.01 4.83 1.91
N LYS A 114 10.97 3.53 2.22
CA LYS A 114 11.23 2.47 1.24
C LYS A 114 9.94 2.06 0.57
N VAL A 115 9.92 2.00 -0.75
CA VAL A 115 8.75 1.59 -1.55
C VAL A 115 9.02 0.25 -2.22
N SER A 116 8.04 -0.65 -2.22
CA SER A 116 8.09 -1.90 -2.99
C SER A 116 6.70 -2.29 -3.52
N ILE A 117 6.64 -2.85 -4.71
CA ILE A 117 5.42 -3.36 -5.32
C ILE A 117 5.20 -4.82 -4.90
N GLU A 118 3.96 -5.20 -4.55
CA GLU A 118 3.60 -6.55 -4.11
C GLU A 118 2.39 -7.09 -4.85
N ASN A 119 2.58 -8.19 -5.58
CA ASN A 119 1.53 -8.88 -6.33
C ASN A 119 0.44 -9.45 -5.42
N GLY A 120 0.80 -9.87 -4.21
CA GLY A 120 -0.12 -10.35 -3.19
C GLY A 120 -1.12 -9.31 -2.71
N LEU A 121 -0.90 -8.03 -3.01
CA LEU A 121 -1.83 -6.93 -2.70
C LEU A 121 -2.78 -6.58 -3.85
N CYS A 122 -2.71 -7.28 -4.99
CA CYS A 122 -3.62 -7.10 -6.13
C CYS A 122 -5.10 -7.21 -5.76
N GLU A 123 -5.94 -6.51 -6.53
CA GLU A 123 -7.41 -6.68 -6.53
C GLU A 123 -7.79 -8.15 -6.68
N VAL A 124 -9.01 -8.49 -6.26
CA VAL A 124 -9.58 -9.80 -6.56
C VAL A 124 -9.66 -10.00 -8.08
N SER A 125 -8.99 -11.05 -8.57
CA SER A 125 -8.83 -11.32 -10.00
C SER A 125 -10.04 -12.04 -10.56
N ASN A 126 -11.15 -11.32 -10.79
CA ASN A 126 -12.37 -11.89 -11.38
C ASN A 126 -13.21 -10.84 -12.12
N ARG A 127 -14.21 -11.30 -12.90
CA ARG A 127 -15.10 -10.43 -13.69
C ARG A 127 -15.93 -9.45 -12.86
N ILE A 128 -16.21 -9.76 -11.59
CA ILE A 128 -16.98 -8.87 -10.71
C ILE A 128 -16.14 -7.63 -10.35
N ASN A 129 -14.86 -7.83 -10.02
CA ASN A 129 -13.98 -6.76 -9.56
C ASN A 129 -13.21 -6.09 -10.70
N LEU A 130 -13.03 -6.80 -11.82
CA LEU A 130 -12.34 -6.34 -13.03
C LEU A 130 -13.20 -6.59 -14.28
N PRO A 131 -14.36 -5.93 -14.40
CA PRO A 131 -15.33 -6.21 -15.48
C PRO A 131 -14.83 -5.85 -16.89
N SER A 132 -13.81 -5.00 -16.99
CA SER A 132 -13.20 -4.57 -18.26
C SER A 132 -11.87 -5.26 -18.55
N ALA A 133 -11.51 -6.32 -17.81
CA ALA A 133 -10.29 -7.08 -18.06
C ALA A 133 -10.49 -8.13 -19.18
N PRO A 134 -9.42 -8.53 -19.89
CA PRO A 134 -9.51 -9.51 -20.97
C PRO A 134 -10.02 -10.87 -20.51
N GLU A 135 -10.75 -11.59 -21.36
CA GLU A 135 -11.43 -12.84 -21.00
C GLU A 135 -10.52 -13.99 -20.54
N LYS A 136 -9.25 -13.99 -20.99
CA LYS A 136 -8.25 -14.99 -20.61
C LYS A 136 -7.38 -14.58 -19.42
N GLY A 137 -7.68 -13.45 -18.76
CA GLY A 137 -7.12 -13.16 -17.43
C GLY A 137 -5.63 -12.86 -17.38
N GLU A 138 -4.96 -12.59 -18.50
CA GLU A 138 -3.60 -12.04 -18.51
C GLU A 138 -3.63 -10.55 -18.17
N ILE A 139 -4.00 -10.26 -16.93
CA ILE A 139 -3.78 -8.95 -16.32
C ILE A 139 -2.28 -8.84 -16.04
N GLY A 140 -1.58 -8.16 -16.94
CA GLY A 140 -0.14 -7.88 -16.82
C GLY A 140 0.13 -6.45 -16.37
N PHE A 141 1.27 -6.27 -15.71
CA PHE A 141 1.80 -4.97 -15.34
C PHE A 141 3.21 -4.81 -15.90
N ASN A 142 3.54 -3.61 -16.37
CA ASN A 142 4.91 -3.25 -16.68
C ASN A 142 5.55 -2.69 -15.40
N PHE A 143 6.18 -3.58 -14.61
CA PHE A 143 6.76 -3.21 -13.32
C PHE A 143 7.82 -2.12 -13.47
N SER A 144 8.71 -2.20 -14.46
CA SER A 144 9.71 -1.16 -14.70
C SER A 144 9.10 0.22 -14.93
N LYS A 145 7.98 0.32 -15.67
CA LYS A 145 7.25 1.58 -15.83
C LYS A 145 6.60 2.05 -14.52
N LEU A 146 6.03 1.14 -13.72
CA LEU A 146 5.42 1.50 -12.43
C LEU A 146 6.45 1.96 -11.42
N GLU A 147 7.59 1.27 -11.35
CA GLU A 147 8.71 1.59 -10.47
C GLU A 147 9.35 2.93 -10.82
N ALA A 148 9.46 3.24 -12.12
CA ALA A 148 9.98 4.52 -12.60
C ALA A 148 9.10 5.73 -12.24
N LEU A 149 7.86 5.52 -11.78
CA LEU A 149 7.00 6.61 -11.29
C LEU A 149 7.40 7.11 -9.90
N PHE A 150 8.10 6.29 -9.12
CA PHE A 150 8.49 6.68 -7.77
C PHE A 150 9.71 7.61 -7.78
N PRO A 151 9.79 8.59 -6.87
CA PRO A 151 10.93 9.50 -6.79
C PRO A 151 12.23 8.72 -6.56
N ALA A 152 13.31 9.18 -7.20
CA ALA A 152 14.63 8.57 -7.05
C ALA A 152 15.02 8.45 -5.57
N GLY A 153 15.52 7.29 -5.17
CA GLY A 153 15.90 7.00 -3.77
C GLY A 153 14.81 6.39 -2.89
N THR A 154 13.54 6.40 -3.31
CA THR A 154 12.45 5.77 -2.54
C THR A 154 12.29 4.27 -2.82
N LEU A 155 12.56 3.84 -4.06
CA LEU A 155 12.35 2.44 -4.47
C LEU A 155 13.35 1.49 -3.81
N ASN A 156 12.85 0.46 -3.15
CA ASN A 156 13.66 -0.62 -2.61
C ASN A 156 13.95 -1.67 -3.69
N GLN A 157 14.99 -1.45 -4.48
CA GLN A 157 15.40 -2.35 -5.57
C GLN A 157 15.76 -3.78 -5.12
N LYS A 158 16.04 -3.99 -3.83
CA LYS A 158 16.35 -5.32 -3.26
C LYS A 158 15.13 -6.02 -2.67
N ALA A 159 13.94 -5.43 -2.78
CA ALA A 159 12.73 -6.05 -2.26
C ALA A 159 12.33 -7.25 -3.11
N GLU A 160 12.46 -8.46 -2.56
CA GLU A 160 11.82 -9.62 -3.15
C GLU A 160 10.32 -9.64 -2.82
N PRO A 161 9.44 -9.91 -3.79
CA PRO A 161 8.01 -10.02 -3.53
C PRO A 161 7.70 -11.23 -2.64
N ILE A 162 6.66 -11.13 -1.81
CA ILE A 162 6.10 -12.28 -1.08
C ILE A 162 5.38 -13.20 -2.05
N CYS A 163 4.62 -12.63 -2.99
CA CYS A 163 3.98 -13.39 -4.06
C CYS A 163 4.69 -13.15 -5.40
N GLU A 164 5.37 -14.18 -5.90
CA GLU A 164 6.03 -14.10 -7.21
C GLU A 164 5.04 -13.92 -8.36
N LYS A 165 3.83 -14.47 -8.22
CA LYS A 165 2.79 -14.47 -9.26
C LYS A 165 1.61 -13.60 -8.85
N LEU A 166 0.94 -13.05 -9.86
CA LEU A 166 -0.35 -12.38 -9.70
C LEU A 166 -1.43 -13.41 -9.30
N PRO A 167 -2.52 -12.96 -8.64
CA PRO A 167 -3.65 -13.84 -8.34
C PRO A 167 -4.24 -14.43 -9.61
N GLN A 168 -4.54 -15.73 -9.59
CA GLN A 168 -5.14 -16.44 -10.72
C GLN A 168 -6.50 -15.83 -11.07
N TRP A 169 -6.79 -15.75 -12.38
CA TRP A 169 -8.10 -15.31 -12.86
C TRP A 169 -9.24 -16.22 -12.35
N GLU A 170 -10.40 -15.62 -12.12
CA GLU A 170 -11.55 -16.21 -11.41
C GLU A 170 -11.28 -16.54 -9.94
N GLU A 171 -10.45 -15.74 -9.27
CA GLU A 171 -10.20 -15.84 -7.84
C GLU A 171 -11.51 -15.71 -7.03
N PRO A 172 -11.85 -16.70 -6.18
CA PRO A 172 -12.97 -16.59 -5.26
C PRO A 172 -12.69 -15.53 -4.18
N SER A 173 -13.71 -14.76 -3.79
CA SER A 173 -13.58 -13.71 -2.77
C SER A 173 -13.01 -14.22 -1.44
N GLU A 174 -13.33 -15.45 -1.03
CA GLU A 174 -12.79 -16.03 0.21
C GLU A 174 -11.30 -16.39 0.07
N ALA A 175 -10.90 -16.94 -1.07
CA ALA A 175 -9.50 -17.19 -1.38
C ALA A 175 -8.69 -15.87 -1.40
N ALA A 176 -9.27 -14.80 -1.94
CA ALA A 176 -8.64 -13.47 -1.92
C ALA A 176 -8.41 -12.96 -0.50
N LYS A 177 -9.40 -13.10 0.41
CA LYS A 177 -9.23 -12.72 1.83
C LYS A 177 -8.10 -13.51 2.50
N ILE A 178 -8.04 -14.83 2.26
CA ILE A 178 -6.97 -15.70 2.77
C ILE A 178 -5.61 -15.23 2.25
N ARG A 179 -5.50 -14.95 0.94
CA ARG A 179 -4.29 -14.40 0.33
C ARG A 179 -3.88 -13.08 0.99
N TYR A 180 -4.80 -12.13 1.13
CA TYR A 180 -4.50 -10.85 1.78
C TYR A 180 -4.00 -11.05 3.22
N ALA A 181 -4.69 -11.85 4.04
CA ALA A 181 -4.25 -12.12 5.41
C ALA A 181 -2.85 -12.75 5.45
N MET A 182 -2.59 -13.72 4.58
CA MET A 182 -1.28 -14.37 4.45
C MET A 182 -0.20 -13.35 4.08
N VAL A 183 -0.43 -12.54 3.04
CA VAL A 183 0.53 -11.55 2.52
C VAL A 183 0.80 -10.45 3.54
N ILE A 184 -0.23 -9.90 4.19
CA ILE A 184 -0.09 -8.87 5.23
C ILE A 184 0.80 -9.39 6.37
N ARG A 185 0.52 -10.61 6.85
CA ARG A 185 1.33 -11.25 7.89
C ARG A 185 2.76 -11.50 7.44
N ALA A 186 2.96 -11.98 6.21
CA ALA A 186 4.28 -12.26 5.67
C ALA A 186 5.12 -10.96 5.51
N ILE A 187 4.51 -9.89 5.00
CA ILE A 187 5.16 -8.55 4.91
C ILE A 187 5.55 -8.07 6.32
N ALA A 188 4.64 -8.15 7.29
CA ALA A 188 4.92 -7.75 8.65
C ALA A 188 6.12 -8.53 9.23
N ASN A 189 6.14 -9.85 9.05
CA ASN A 189 7.22 -10.73 9.50
C ASN A 189 8.54 -10.48 8.78
N LYS A 190 8.50 -10.11 7.50
CA LYS A 190 9.70 -9.80 6.70
C LYS A 190 10.39 -8.53 7.17
N TYR A 191 9.63 -7.56 7.71
CA TYR A 191 10.16 -6.29 8.18
C TYR A 191 9.73 -5.99 9.62
N PRO A 192 10.15 -6.78 10.61
CA PRO A 192 9.60 -6.70 11.97
C PRO A 192 9.89 -5.36 12.65
N LEU A 193 10.99 -4.69 12.32
CA LEU A 193 11.39 -3.43 12.94
C LEU A 193 10.97 -2.17 12.15
N GLU A 194 10.20 -2.33 11.08
CA GLU A 194 9.75 -1.22 10.24
C GLU A 194 8.24 -1.02 10.39
N ASN A 195 7.77 0.22 10.49
CA ASN A 195 6.34 0.51 10.40
C ASN A 195 5.91 0.57 8.93
N ILE A 196 4.79 -0.09 8.63
CA ILE A 196 4.44 -0.44 7.25
C ILE A 196 3.11 0.19 6.87
N LEU A 197 3.07 0.88 5.74
CA LEU A 197 1.85 1.27 5.05
C LEU A 197 1.60 0.35 3.86
N LEU A 198 0.44 -0.28 3.81
CA LEU A 198 -0.02 -1.10 2.70
C LEU A 198 -1.03 -0.31 1.86
N VAL A 199 -0.71 -0.05 0.60
CA VAL A 199 -1.62 0.62 -0.34
C VAL A 199 -2.27 -0.44 -1.22
N THR A 200 -3.54 -0.74 -0.92
CA THR A 200 -4.24 -1.93 -1.42
C THR A 200 -5.68 -1.61 -1.84
N HIS A 201 -6.54 -2.61 -1.99
CA HIS A 201 -7.92 -2.49 -2.45
C HIS A 201 -8.91 -2.57 -1.27
N LYS A 202 -10.21 -2.31 -1.52
CA LYS A 202 -11.23 -2.38 -0.47
C LYS A 202 -11.24 -3.74 0.24
N ILE A 203 -11.09 -4.84 -0.51
CA ILE A 203 -11.04 -6.19 0.06
C ILE A 203 -9.78 -6.41 0.90
N GLY A 204 -8.63 -5.84 0.50
CA GLY A 204 -7.40 -5.91 1.29
C GLY A 204 -7.53 -5.27 2.67
N VAL A 205 -8.14 -4.08 2.76
CA VAL A 205 -8.40 -3.42 4.05
C VAL A 205 -9.39 -4.21 4.90
N LYS A 206 -10.46 -4.74 4.29
CA LYS A 206 -11.43 -5.60 4.99
C LYS A 206 -10.74 -6.86 5.54
N ALA A 207 -9.91 -7.53 4.73
CA ALA A 207 -9.17 -8.70 5.14
C ALA A 207 -8.18 -8.38 6.28
N ALA A 208 -7.51 -7.23 6.24
CA ALA A 208 -6.63 -6.78 7.32
C ALA A 208 -7.38 -6.66 8.66
N VAL A 209 -8.55 -6.03 8.66
CA VAL A 209 -9.36 -5.89 9.89
C VAL A 209 -9.92 -7.23 10.33
N SER A 210 -10.57 -7.99 9.45
CA SER A 210 -11.20 -9.26 9.80
C SER A 210 -10.21 -10.33 10.27
N ALA A 211 -8.97 -10.31 9.78
CA ALA A 211 -7.97 -11.30 10.17
C ALA A 211 -7.23 -10.96 11.47
N PHE A 212 -7.12 -9.67 11.81
CA PHE A 212 -6.18 -9.21 12.85
C PHE A 212 -6.79 -8.31 13.93
N MET A 213 -8.09 -8.00 13.86
CA MET A 213 -8.80 -7.27 14.90
C MET A 213 -9.97 -8.12 15.42
N GLU A 214 -10.00 -8.33 16.73
CA GLU A 214 -11.08 -9.05 17.39
C GLU A 214 -12.34 -8.18 17.46
N ASN A 215 -13.50 -8.79 17.21
CA ASN A 215 -14.82 -8.16 17.38
C ASN A 215 -15.08 -6.92 16.51
N ILE A 216 -14.36 -6.73 15.40
CA ILE A 216 -14.60 -5.64 14.45
C ILE A 216 -15.09 -6.18 13.11
N PHE A 217 -16.27 -5.71 12.69
CA PHE A 217 -16.84 -6.01 11.38
C PHE A 217 -16.79 -4.78 10.47
N VAL A 218 -16.26 -4.96 9.25
CA VAL A 218 -16.15 -3.87 8.27
C VAL A 218 -17.20 -4.02 7.18
N TYR A 219 -18.27 -3.24 7.29
CA TYR A 219 -19.35 -3.20 6.30
C TYR A 219 -18.90 -2.50 5.01
N GLU A 220 -18.28 -1.34 5.13
CA GLU A 220 -17.78 -0.54 4.01
C GLU A 220 -16.43 0.11 4.34
N VAL A 221 -15.60 0.28 3.31
CA VAL A 221 -14.36 1.05 3.41
C VAL A 221 -14.48 2.24 2.46
N ASN A 222 -14.48 3.44 3.05
CA ASN A 222 -14.50 4.69 2.31
C ASN A 222 -13.22 4.87 1.49
N CYS A 223 -13.29 5.79 0.54
CA CYS A 223 -12.16 6.26 -0.26
C CYS A 223 -11.00 6.75 0.63
N CYS A 224 -9.79 6.20 0.51
CA CYS A 224 -8.68 6.43 1.47
C CYS A 224 -9.01 6.10 2.94
N GLY A 225 -10.00 5.25 3.18
CA GLY A 225 -10.20 4.65 4.49
C GLY A 225 -9.01 3.77 4.80
N TYR A 226 -8.43 3.93 5.99
CA TYR A 226 -7.32 3.10 6.45
C TYR A 226 -7.69 2.36 7.74
N SER A 227 -7.16 1.15 7.89
CA SER A 227 -7.08 0.47 9.18
C SER A 227 -5.71 0.69 9.79
N HIS A 228 -5.63 0.63 11.12
CA HIS A 228 -4.39 0.73 11.87
C HIS A 228 -4.28 -0.47 12.82
N LEU A 229 -3.37 -1.38 12.52
CA LEU A 229 -3.04 -2.56 13.31
C LEU A 229 -1.76 -2.31 14.12
N LYS A 230 -1.72 -2.83 15.36
CA LYS A 230 -0.53 -2.80 16.21
C LYS A 230 -0.21 -4.21 16.68
N ARG A 231 1.06 -4.59 16.71
CA ARG A 231 1.49 -5.87 17.30
C ARG A 231 2.75 -5.72 18.14
N GLN A 232 2.87 -6.60 19.14
CA GLN A 232 4.11 -6.77 19.89
C GLN A 232 5.03 -7.75 19.15
N ILE A 233 6.34 -7.50 19.24
CA ILE A 233 7.37 -8.34 18.66
C ILE A 233 8.31 -8.76 19.77
N SER A 234 8.41 -10.07 19.96
CA SER A 234 9.36 -10.71 20.85
C SER A 234 10.47 -11.34 20.02
N PHE A 235 11.72 -10.97 20.28
CA PHE A 235 12.87 -11.67 19.70
C PHE A 235 13.34 -12.75 20.67
N ASN A 236 13.51 -13.98 20.16
CA ASN A 236 14.22 -15.00 20.89
C ASN A 236 15.73 -14.69 20.81
N PRO A 237 16.45 -14.58 21.94
CA PRO A 237 17.88 -14.23 21.95
C PRO A 237 18.76 -15.14 21.08
N SER A 238 18.34 -16.40 20.86
CA SER A 238 19.08 -17.38 20.06
C SER A 238 19.11 -17.12 18.55
N GLU A 239 18.26 -16.24 18.01
CA GLU A 239 18.24 -15.90 16.56
C GLU A 239 19.08 -14.64 16.21
N SER A 240 19.65 -13.97 17.21
CA SER A 240 20.38 -12.70 17.05
C SER A 240 21.83 -12.85 16.54
N LEU A 241 22.33 -14.07 16.35
CA LEU A 241 23.71 -14.35 15.95
C LEU A 241 23.95 -14.47 14.43
N LEU A 242 22.95 -14.17 13.59
CA LEU A 242 23.08 -14.22 12.13
C LEU A 242 22.87 -12.86 11.44
N LEU A 243 23.39 -11.78 12.01
CA LEU A 243 23.66 -10.59 11.21
C LEU A 243 24.98 -10.81 10.46
N PRO A 244 25.02 -10.70 9.12
CA PRO A 244 26.28 -10.74 8.40
C PRO A 244 27.11 -9.53 8.81
N GLU A 245 28.32 -9.78 9.31
CA GLU A 245 29.30 -8.75 9.57
C GLU A 245 29.50 -7.89 8.30
N SER A 246 29.28 -6.59 8.46
CA SER A 246 29.67 -5.61 7.47
C SER A 246 31.17 -5.74 7.20
N THR A 247 31.52 -6.17 5.99
CA THR A 247 32.91 -6.17 5.53
C THR A 247 33.38 -4.71 5.45
N ARG A 248 34.46 -4.42 6.18
CA ARG A 248 35.19 -3.15 6.13
C ARG A 248 35.79 -2.89 4.75
#